data_AF-A0A540VS40-F1
#
_entry.id   AF-A0A540VS40-F1
#
_cell.length_a   1.000
_cell.length_b   1.000
_cell.length_c   1.000
_cell.angle_alpha   90.00
_cell.angle_beta   90.00
_cell.angle_gamma   90.00
#
_symmetry.space_group_name_H-M   'P 1'
#
loop_
_entity.id
_entity.type
_entity.pdbx_description
1 polymer ?
#
loop_
_entity_poly.entity_id
_entity_poly.type
_entity_poly.pdbx_seq_one_letter_code
_entity_poly.pdbx_strand_id
1 'polypeptide(L)'
;MFDRHHMIWRWADHWDELGDWLPAAKDLVSRWADQSPQEVEFRNDFELRVACFLLYDNLLPESAAKALSFLFLETMSEARDKGYRLDRLHVIPEKRGRKRDVSRMYRQWELRELLKAGTPKMEAYSQIAEKYAKSTDTIRREYERIEKQSAEREKS
;
A
#
# COMPACT_ATOMS: atom_id res chain seq x y z
N MET A 1 -14.37 8.85 -7.28
CA MET A 1 -14.22 8.59 -5.84
C MET A 1 -13.19 9.52 -5.21
N PHE A 2 -11.98 9.62 -5.77
CA PHE A 2 -10.96 10.54 -5.28
C PHE A 2 -10.78 11.75 -6.21
N ASP A 3 -10.70 12.96 -5.66
CA ASP A 3 -10.43 14.19 -6.41
C ASP A 3 -9.22 14.95 -5.87
N ARG A 4 -8.82 16.03 -6.56
CA ARG A 4 -7.60 16.80 -6.27
C ARG A 4 -7.50 17.43 -4.88
N HIS A 5 -8.60 17.52 -4.13
CA HIS A 5 -8.59 18.04 -2.77
C HIS A 5 -8.27 16.95 -1.74
N HIS A 6 -8.49 15.68 -2.09
CA HIS A 6 -8.16 14.56 -1.21
C HIS A 6 -6.65 14.41 -1.07
N MET A 7 -6.21 14.15 0.17
CA MET A 7 -4.83 13.88 0.55
C MET A 7 -4.23 12.77 -0.31
N ILE A 8 -4.97 11.68 -0.54
CA ILE A 8 -4.47 10.56 -1.36
C ILE A 8 -4.16 10.98 -2.80
N TRP A 9 -4.98 11.85 -3.39
CA TRP A 9 -4.75 12.36 -4.74
C TRP A 9 -3.50 13.24 -4.77
N ARG A 10 -3.38 14.17 -3.81
CA ARG A 10 -2.21 15.07 -3.72
C ARG A 10 -0.90 14.32 -3.53
N TRP A 11 -0.92 13.26 -2.73
CA TRP A 11 0.25 12.40 -2.55
C TRP A 11 0.57 11.60 -3.80
N ALA A 12 -0.43 10.98 -4.44
CA ALA A 12 -0.23 10.25 -5.67
C ALA A 12 0.30 11.14 -6.82
N ASP A 13 -0.20 12.38 -6.95
CA ASP A 13 0.29 13.37 -7.91
C ASP A 13 1.71 13.85 -7.58
N HIS A 14 2.04 14.04 -6.30
CA HIS A 14 3.40 14.40 -5.88
C HIS A 14 4.44 13.38 -6.36
N TRP A 15 4.07 12.09 -6.36
CA TRP A 15 4.92 10.98 -6.77
C TRP A 15 4.78 10.57 -8.24
N ASP A 16 3.87 11.20 -9.02
CA ASP A 16 3.56 10.80 -10.41
C ASP A 16 3.04 9.34 -10.50
N GLU A 17 2.25 8.93 -9.51
CA GLU A 17 1.72 7.57 -9.34
C GLU A 17 0.18 7.53 -9.26
N LEU A 18 -0.51 8.56 -9.79
CA LEU A 18 -1.98 8.60 -9.81
C LEU A 18 -2.60 7.33 -10.42
N GLY A 19 -2.00 6.81 -11.50
CA GLY A 19 -2.46 5.60 -12.17
C GLY A 19 -2.32 4.33 -11.34
N ASP A 20 -1.47 4.35 -10.30
CA ASP A 20 -1.24 3.20 -9.44
C ASP A 20 -1.98 3.33 -8.09
N TRP A 21 -1.94 4.50 -7.48
CA TRP A 21 -2.48 4.72 -6.13
C TRP A 21 -4.01 4.76 -6.09
N LEU A 22 -4.64 5.44 -7.06
CA LEU A 22 -6.09 5.64 -7.01
C LEU A 22 -6.87 4.32 -7.24
N PRO A 23 -6.48 3.45 -8.19
CA PRO A 23 -7.11 2.13 -8.32
C PRO A 23 -6.89 1.28 -7.08
N ALA A 24 -5.65 1.21 -6.57
CA ALA A 24 -5.33 0.47 -5.35
C ALA A 24 -6.18 0.91 -4.16
N ALA A 25 -6.31 2.22 -3.95
CA ALA A 25 -7.11 2.75 -2.85
C ALA A 25 -8.61 2.45 -2.99
N LYS A 26 -9.13 2.43 -4.22
CA LYS A 26 -10.53 2.07 -4.46
C LYS A 26 -10.77 0.60 -4.06
N ASP A 27 -9.88 -0.29 -4.45
CA ASP A 27 -9.99 -1.71 -4.12
C ASP A 27 -9.86 -1.97 -2.62
N LEU A 28 -8.96 -1.23 -1.95
CA LEU A 28 -8.83 -1.26 -0.49
C LEU A 28 -10.11 -0.80 0.20
N VAL A 29 -10.71 0.30 -0.24
CA VAL A 29 -11.98 0.78 0.33
C VAL A 29 -13.09 -0.24 0.16
N SER A 30 -13.23 -0.83 -1.04
CA SER A 30 -14.22 -1.89 -1.26
C SER A 30 -13.98 -3.09 -0.34
N ARG A 31 -12.74 -3.59 -0.28
CA ARG A 31 -12.38 -4.73 0.57
C ARG A 31 -12.68 -4.47 2.04
N TRP A 32 -12.29 -3.30 2.56
CA TRP A 32 -12.48 -3.00 3.98
C TRP A 32 -13.94 -2.73 4.33
N ALA A 33 -14.72 -2.13 3.42
CA ALA A 33 -16.14 -1.87 3.65
C ALA A 33 -16.95 -3.16 3.85
N ASP A 34 -16.54 -4.26 3.23
CA ASP A 34 -17.20 -5.57 3.32
C ASP A 34 -16.74 -6.40 4.54
N GLN A 35 -15.77 -5.91 5.31
CA GLN A 35 -15.19 -6.60 6.46
C GLN A 35 -15.70 -6.05 7.79
N SER A 36 -15.79 -6.90 8.82
CA SER A 36 -15.93 -6.43 10.19
C SER A 36 -14.63 -5.78 10.69
N PRO A 37 -14.68 -4.88 11.71
CA PRO A 37 -13.47 -4.25 12.24
C PRO A 37 -12.36 -5.21 12.66
N GLN A 38 -12.71 -6.42 13.12
CA GLN A 38 -11.76 -7.45 13.56
C GLN A 38 -11.10 -8.21 12.41
N GLU A 39 -11.67 -8.15 11.20
CA GLU A 39 -11.17 -8.82 10.00
C GLU A 39 -10.34 -7.90 9.10
N VAL A 40 -10.38 -6.58 9.35
CA VAL A 40 -9.60 -5.62 8.59
C VAL A 40 -8.12 -5.76 8.95
N GLU A 41 -7.34 -6.19 7.97
CA GLU A 41 -5.89 -6.26 8.06
C GLU A 41 -5.24 -5.24 7.12
N PHE A 42 -4.29 -4.48 7.65
CA PHE A 42 -3.40 -3.62 6.86
C PHE A 42 -2.10 -4.37 6.55
N ARG A 43 -1.97 -4.84 5.31
CA ARG A 43 -0.99 -5.87 4.95
C ARG A 43 0.43 -5.34 4.75
N ASN A 44 0.58 -4.03 4.58
CA ASN A 44 1.86 -3.37 4.34
C ASN A 44 1.76 -1.86 4.62
N ASP A 45 2.91 -1.19 4.64
CA ASP A 45 3.02 0.25 4.86
C ASP A 45 2.21 1.09 3.86
N PHE A 46 2.05 0.62 2.62
CA PHE A 46 1.25 1.33 1.62
C PHE A 46 -0.23 1.34 2.01
N GLU A 47 -0.79 0.21 2.43
CA GLU A 47 -2.17 0.13 2.93
C GLU A 47 -2.39 1.02 4.15
N LEU A 48 -1.44 1.04 5.10
CA LEU A 48 -1.48 1.94 6.26
C LEU A 48 -1.48 3.41 5.86
N ARG A 49 -0.63 3.80 4.89
CA ARG A 49 -0.58 5.17 4.38
C ARG A 49 -1.90 5.55 3.71
N VAL A 50 -2.42 4.68 2.85
CA VAL A 50 -3.73 4.88 2.20
C VAL A 50 -4.81 5.05 3.27
N ALA A 51 -4.85 4.19 4.28
CA ALA A 51 -5.82 4.29 5.37
C ALA A 51 -5.72 5.62 6.12
N CYS A 52 -4.50 6.09 6.42
CA CYS A 52 -4.28 7.39 7.05
C CYS A 52 -4.75 8.56 6.17
N PHE A 53 -4.49 8.53 4.86
CA PHE A 53 -4.93 9.58 3.94
C PHE A 53 -6.45 9.61 3.80
N LEU A 54 -7.09 8.44 3.72
CA LEU A 54 -8.54 8.33 3.68
C LEU A 54 -9.18 8.79 5.00
N LEU A 55 -8.57 8.46 6.14
CA LEU A 55 -9.03 8.94 7.45
C LEU A 55 -8.99 10.47 7.52
N TYR A 56 -7.92 11.09 7.02
CA TYR A 56 -7.75 12.55 7.00
C TYR A 56 -8.90 13.25 6.24
N ASP A 57 -9.31 12.69 5.10
CA ASP A 57 -10.40 13.25 4.27
C ASP A 57 -11.79 12.71 4.65
N ASN A 58 -11.91 11.94 5.74
CA ASN A 58 -13.15 11.27 6.17
C ASN A 58 -13.77 10.34 5.10
N LEU A 59 -12.90 9.63 4.36
CA LEU A 59 -13.26 8.68 3.30
C LEU A 59 -12.99 7.22 3.68
N LEU A 60 -12.43 6.97 4.87
CA LEU A 60 -12.13 5.61 5.34
C LEU A 60 -13.42 4.93 5.81
N PRO A 61 -13.75 3.70 5.36
CA PRO A 61 -14.90 2.95 5.87
C PRO A 61 -14.85 2.79 7.39
N GLU A 62 -16.02 2.77 8.04
CA GLU A 62 -16.13 2.70 9.51
C GLU A 62 -15.40 1.48 10.10
N SER A 63 -15.49 0.33 9.42
CA SER A 63 -14.78 -0.90 9.77
C SER A 63 -13.27 -0.68 9.84
N ALA A 64 -12.67 -0.14 8.78
CA ALA A 64 -11.25 0.17 8.73
C ALA A 64 -10.86 1.29 9.68
N ALA A 65 -11.71 2.29 9.91
CA ALA A 65 -11.43 3.35 10.88
C ALA A 65 -11.32 2.80 12.30
N LYS A 66 -12.20 1.85 12.68
CA LYS A 66 -12.12 1.14 13.96
C LYS A 66 -10.89 0.23 14.04
N ALA A 67 -10.60 -0.53 12.99
CA ALA A 67 -9.42 -1.39 12.96
C ALA A 67 -8.11 -0.58 13.09
N LEU A 68 -8.03 0.55 12.37
CA LEU A 68 -6.89 1.45 12.41
C LEU A 68 -6.71 2.07 13.79
N SER A 69 -7.80 2.42 14.50
CA SER A 69 -7.71 2.96 15.85
C SER A 69 -7.21 1.93 16.87
N PHE A 70 -7.66 0.66 16.77
CA PHE A 70 -7.12 -0.42 17.58
C PHE A 70 -5.62 -0.64 17.33
N LEU A 71 -5.22 -0.70 16.06
CA LEU A 71 -3.81 -0.83 15.69
C LEU A 71 -2.96 0.32 16.24
N PHE A 72 -3.45 1.56 16.20
CA PHE A 72 -2.74 2.70 16.77
C PHE A 72 -2.57 2.57 18.30
N LEU A 73 -3.61 2.13 19.02
CA LEU A 73 -3.53 1.93 20.47
C LEU A 73 -2.50 0.85 20.84
N GLU A 74 -2.50 -0.27 20.13
CA GLU A 74 -1.52 -1.35 20.31
C GLU A 74 -0.10 -0.86 20.02
N THR A 75 0.10 -0.17 18.89
CA THR A 75 1.39 0.38 18.49
C THR A 75 1.90 1.40 19.50
N MET A 76 1.02 2.24 20.06
CA MET A 76 1.39 3.19 21.12
C MET A 76 1.82 2.49 22.41
N SER A 77 1.14 1.39 22.78
CA SER A 77 1.54 0.57 23.93
C SER A 77 2.91 -0.06 23.70
N GLU A 78 3.12 -0.69 22.54
CA GLU A 78 4.39 -1.30 22.18
C GLU A 78 5.53 -0.27 22.13
N ALA A 79 5.26 0.91 21.57
CA ALA A 79 6.24 1.98 21.51
C ALA A 79 6.66 2.46 22.90
N ARG A 80 5.70 2.61 23.81
CA ARG A 80 5.94 2.94 25.21
C ARG A 80 6.79 1.87 25.90
N ASP A 81 6.46 0.60 25.73
CA ASP A 81 7.16 -0.53 26.37
C ASP A 81 8.61 -0.64 25.87
N LYS A 82 8.85 -0.32 24.60
CA LYS A 82 10.19 -0.23 24.00
C LYS A 82 10.93 1.08 24.31
N GLY A 83 10.30 2.00 25.05
CA GLY A 83 10.89 3.29 25.42
C GLY A 83 11.02 4.28 24.25
N TYR A 84 10.32 4.07 23.14
CA TYR A 84 10.28 5.04 22.05
C TYR A 84 9.49 6.29 22.48
N ARG A 85 10.06 7.46 22.24
CA ARG A 85 9.38 8.75 22.39
C ARG A 85 9.16 9.35 21.01
N LEU A 86 7.90 9.49 20.64
CA LEU A 86 7.50 10.18 19.41
C LEU A 86 6.91 11.53 19.81
N ASP A 87 7.75 12.57 19.82
CA ASP A 87 7.31 13.91 20.22
C ASP A 87 6.46 14.59 19.12
N ARG A 88 6.68 14.22 17.84
CA ARG A 88 5.95 14.74 16.67
C ARG A 88 5.93 13.72 15.52
N LEU A 89 4.81 13.67 14.80
CA LEU A 89 4.70 13.03 13.50
C LEU A 89 5.33 13.93 12.43
N HIS A 90 6.51 13.56 11.93
CA HIS A 90 7.13 14.20 10.77
C HIS A 90 6.63 13.56 9.48
N VAL A 91 5.46 13.99 8.99
CA VAL A 91 4.95 13.59 7.68
C VAL A 91 5.22 14.73 6.69
N ILE A 92 6.47 14.82 6.23
CA ILE A 92 6.86 15.78 5.19
C ILE A 92 7.11 14.96 3.92
N PRO A 93 6.41 15.24 2.80
CA PRO A 93 6.75 14.63 1.52
C PRO A 93 8.21 14.94 1.21
N GLU A 94 9.01 13.92 0.88
CA GLU A 94 10.39 14.16 0.40
C GLU A 94 10.35 15.10 -0.81
N LYS A 95 11.41 15.91 -0.98
CA LYS A 95 11.52 16.83 -2.12
C LYS A 95 11.26 16.07 -3.43
N ARG A 96 10.43 16.65 -4.33
CA ARG A 96 10.22 16.13 -5.69
C ARG A 96 11.59 15.82 -6.31
N GLY A 97 11.85 14.54 -6.54
CA GLY A 97 13.16 14.00 -6.87
C GLY A 97 13.04 12.63 -7.54
N ARG A 98 14.12 11.85 -7.56
CA ARG A 98 14.19 10.55 -8.27
C ARG A 98 12.99 9.67 -7.89
N LYS A 99 12.13 9.35 -8.87
CA LYS A 99 10.90 8.56 -8.72
C LYS A 99 11.16 7.32 -7.86
N ARG A 100 10.76 7.36 -6.59
CA ARG A 100 10.65 6.15 -5.77
C ARG A 100 9.29 5.61 -6.10
N ASP A 101 9.26 4.48 -6.82
CA ASP A 101 8.02 3.78 -7.15
C ASP A 101 7.47 3.14 -5.85
N VAL A 102 6.65 3.89 -5.12
CA VAL A 102 6.11 3.49 -3.82
C VAL A 102 4.99 2.47 -3.99
N SER A 103 4.17 2.63 -5.03
CA SER A 103 3.10 1.70 -5.40
C SER A 103 3.60 0.35 -5.92
N ARG A 104 4.87 0.25 -6.34
CA ARG A 104 5.52 -1.04 -6.64
C ARG A 104 5.30 -2.06 -5.55
N MET A 105 5.37 -1.67 -4.27
CA MET A 105 5.17 -2.63 -3.16
C MET A 105 3.77 -3.25 -3.19
N TYR A 106 2.75 -2.46 -3.53
CA TYR A 106 1.37 -2.95 -3.61
C TYR A 106 1.15 -3.87 -4.82
N ARG A 107 1.62 -3.50 -6.01
CA ARG A 107 1.56 -4.37 -7.21
C ARG A 107 2.24 -5.71 -6.98
N GLN A 108 3.37 -5.70 -6.28
CA GLN A 108 4.14 -6.91 -5.98
C GLN A 108 3.45 -7.79 -4.95
N TRP A 109 2.81 -7.18 -3.96
CA TRP A 109 1.99 -7.91 -3.01
C TRP A 109 0.81 -8.60 -3.72
N GLU A 110 0.05 -7.89 -4.57
CA GLU A 110 -1.05 -8.50 -5.34
C GLU A 110 -0.58 -9.62 -6.27
N LEU A 111 0.54 -9.40 -6.95
CA LEU A 111 1.14 -10.42 -7.79
C LEU A 111 1.48 -11.68 -6.99
N ARG A 112 2.02 -11.55 -5.78
CA ARG A 112 2.31 -12.69 -4.91
C ARG A 112 1.05 -13.43 -4.47
N GLU A 113 -0.05 -12.72 -4.21
CA GLU A 113 -1.32 -13.36 -3.87
C GLU A 113 -1.88 -14.18 -5.03
N LEU A 114 -1.82 -13.66 -6.27
CA LEU A 114 -2.19 -14.42 -7.47
C LEU A 114 -1.33 -15.68 -7.63
N LEU A 115 -0.01 -15.55 -7.43
CA LEU A 115 0.90 -16.70 -7.53
C LEU A 115 0.63 -17.75 -6.43
N LYS A 116 0.34 -17.33 -5.19
CA LYS A 116 -0.04 -18.24 -4.11
C LYS A 116 -1.37 -18.94 -4.38
N ALA A 117 -2.31 -18.27 -5.03
CA ALA A 117 -3.58 -18.84 -5.46
C ALA A 117 -3.43 -19.84 -6.61
N GLY A 118 -2.22 -20.06 -7.13
CA GLY A 118 -1.93 -21.02 -8.20
C GLY A 118 -2.06 -20.45 -9.61
N THR A 119 -2.28 -19.13 -9.75
CA THR A 119 -2.33 -18.49 -11.07
C THR A 119 -0.97 -18.61 -11.78
N PRO A 120 -0.91 -19.08 -13.04
CA PRO A 120 0.32 -19.15 -13.81
C PRO A 120 1.02 -17.79 -13.90
N LYS A 121 2.36 -17.77 -13.79
CA LYS A 121 3.15 -16.52 -13.72
C LYS A 121 2.82 -15.52 -14.82
N MET A 122 2.76 -15.96 -16.07
CA MET A 122 2.48 -15.08 -17.21
C MET A 122 1.06 -14.49 -17.16
N GLU A 123 0.10 -15.27 -16.69
CA GLU A 123 -1.28 -14.81 -16.51
C GLU A 123 -1.35 -13.77 -15.38
N ALA A 124 -0.71 -14.05 -14.23
CA ALA A 124 -0.64 -13.12 -13.11
C ALA A 124 0.05 -11.80 -13.51
N TYR A 125 1.14 -11.85 -14.28
CA TYR A 125 1.78 -10.65 -14.82
C TYR A 125 0.84 -9.85 -15.73
N SER A 126 0.05 -10.51 -16.56
CA SER A 126 -0.89 -9.85 -17.48
C SER A 126 -2.03 -9.17 -16.73
N GLN A 127 -2.60 -9.84 -15.72
CA GLN A 127 -3.69 -9.29 -14.91
C GLN A 127 -3.26 -8.02 -14.16
N ILE A 128 -2.08 -8.05 -13.53
CA ILE A 128 -1.50 -6.87 -12.85
C ILE A 128 -1.15 -5.79 -13.87
N ALA A 129 -0.56 -6.14 -15.01
CA ALA A 129 -0.22 -5.17 -16.05
C ALA A 129 -1.45 -4.40 -16.55
N GLU A 130 -2.54 -5.10 -16.81
CA GLU A 130 -3.81 -4.50 -17.21
C GLU A 130 -4.37 -3.59 -16.12
N LYS A 131 -4.45 -4.08 -14.88
CA LYS A 131 -4.99 -3.34 -13.72
C LYS A 131 -4.28 -2.01 -13.46
N TYR A 132 -2.96 -1.96 -13.63
CA TYR A 132 -2.13 -0.79 -13.35
C TYR A 132 -1.69 -0.02 -14.60
N ALA A 133 -2.25 -0.35 -15.77
CA ALA A 133 -1.86 0.24 -17.06
C ALA A 133 -0.34 0.23 -17.30
N LYS A 134 0.32 -0.90 -16.99
CA LYS A 134 1.76 -1.14 -17.26
C LYS A 134 1.92 -2.20 -18.34
N SER A 135 3.14 -2.36 -18.86
CA SER A 135 3.45 -3.52 -19.69
C SER A 135 3.72 -4.76 -18.85
N THR A 136 3.32 -5.94 -19.34
CA THR A 136 3.61 -7.23 -18.72
C THR A 136 5.10 -7.41 -18.42
N ASP A 137 5.97 -6.94 -19.32
CA ASP A 137 7.42 -6.98 -19.15
C ASP A 137 7.92 -6.09 -18.00
N THR A 138 7.25 -4.95 -17.76
CA THR A 138 7.56 -4.10 -16.60
C THR A 138 7.27 -4.83 -15.30
N ILE A 139 6.07 -5.43 -15.17
CA ILE A 139 5.68 -6.19 -13.99
C ILE A 139 6.60 -7.38 -13.74
N ARG A 140 6.95 -8.14 -14.80
CA ARG A 140 7.91 -9.24 -14.73
C ARG A 140 9.26 -8.78 -14.19
N ARG A 141 9.85 -7.74 -14.77
CA ARG A 141 11.18 -7.22 -14.37
C ARG A 141 11.19 -6.70 -12.94
N GLU A 142 10.09 -6.07 -12.50
CA GLU A 142 9.95 -5.63 -11.11
C GLU A 142 9.97 -6.82 -10.15
N TYR A 143 9.21 -7.87 -10.46
CA TYR A 143 9.13 -9.08 -9.64
C TYR A 143 10.48 -9.81 -9.56
N GLU A 144 11.10 -10.08 -10.71
CA GLU A 144 12.39 -10.79 -10.79
C GLU A 144 13.51 -10.04 -10.05
N ARG A 145 13.53 -8.70 -10.11
CA ARG A 145 14.51 -7.91 -9.34
C ARG A 145 14.33 -8.06 -7.84
N ILE A 146 13.10 -8.11 -7.35
CA ILE A 146 12.82 -8.23 -5.91
C ILE A 146 13.16 -9.63 -5.42
N GLU A 147 12.77 -10.67 -6.17
CA GLU A 147 13.14 -12.06 -5.84
C GLU A 147 14.65 -12.24 -5.78
N LYS A 148 15.39 -11.65 -6.73
CA LYS A 148 16.85 -11.67 -6.71
C LYS A 148 17.42 -10.97 -5.47
N GLN A 149 16.91 -9.80 -5.11
CA GLN A 149 17.33 -9.06 -3.92
C GLN A 149 17.05 -9.81 -2.62
N SER A 150 15.91 -10.49 -2.52
CA SER A 150 15.58 -11.34 -1.37
C SER A 150 16.53 -12.52 -1.26
N ALA A 151 16.79 -13.23 -2.38
CA ALA A 151 17.70 -14.37 -2.41
C ALA A 151 19.16 -14.01 -2.09
N GLU A 152 19.59 -12.78 -2.39
CA GLU A 152 20.92 -12.26 -2.01
C GLU A 152 21.01 -11.93 -0.52
N ARG A 153 19.92 -11.43 0.09
CA ARG A 153 19.86 -11.12 1.52
C ARG A 153 19.82 -12.35 2.40
N GLU A 154 19.18 -13.44 1.96
CA GLU A 154 19.16 -14.72 2.70
C GLU A 154 20.52 -15.44 2.74
N LYS A 155 21.46 -15.03 1.88
CA LYS A 155 22.81 -15.59 1.79
C LYS A 155 23.87 -14.80 2.57
N SER A 156 23.54 -13.60 3.04
CA SER A 156 24.43 -12.72 3.83
C SER A 156 24.14 -12.84 5.32
#